data_AF-A0A8S0GU82-F1
#
_entry.id   AF-A0A8S0GU82-F1
#
_cell.length_a   1.000
_cell.length_b   1.000
_cell.length_c   1.000
_cell.angle_alpha   90.00
_cell.angle_beta   90.00
_cell.angle_gamma   90.00
#
_symmetry.space_group_name_H-M   'P 1'
#
loop_
_entity.id
_entity.type
_entity.pdbx_description
1 polymer ?
#
loop_
_entity_poly.entity_id
_entity_poly.type
_entity_poly.pdbx_seq_one_letter_code
_entity_poly.pdbx_strand_id
1 'polypeptide(L)'
;MIRTHPVSGRKSLFVNDGFTTRINELSESESAAILQLLFAHATRPEFTIRWRWQENDIAFWDNRVTQHYAVDDYRPQRRVMQRATILGDVPFLR
;
A
#
# COMPACT_ATOMS: atom_id res chain seq x y z
N MET A 1 5.69 -8.21 -8.05
CA MET A 1 4.55 -7.46 -8.64
C MET A 1 3.19 -7.97 -8.14
N ILE A 2 2.94 -9.28 -8.11
CA ILE A 2 1.69 -9.86 -7.56
C ILE A 2 2.05 -10.71 -6.35
N ARG A 3 1.20 -10.69 -5.32
CA ARG A 3 1.30 -11.56 -4.14
C ARG A 3 0.04 -12.40 -3.99
N THR A 4 0.19 -13.65 -3.59
CA THR A 4 -0.90 -14.49 -3.09
C THR A 4 -1.04 -14.29 -1.58
N HIS A 5 -2.24 -13.94 -1.13
CA HIS A 5 -2.52 -13.80 0.31
C HIS A 5 -2.44 -15.18 0.99
N PRO A 6 -1.64 -15.35 2.07
CA PRO A 6 -1.31 -16.67 2.62
C PRO A 6 -2.51 -17.45 3.17
N VAL A 7 -3.53 -16.75 3.68
CA VAL A 7 -4.77 -17.37 4.21
C VAL A 7 -5.87 -17.48 3.15
N SER A 8 -6.32 -16.36 2.58
CA SER A 8 -7.45 -16.34 1.64
C SER A 8 -7.13 -16.85 0.22
N GLY A 9 -5.86 -17.01 -0.14
CA GLY A 9 -5.45 -17.40 -1.50
C GLY A 9 -5.69 -16.35 -2.59
N ARG A 10 -6.29 -15.19 -2.24
CA ARG A 10 -6.56 -14.11 -3.20
C ARG A 10 -5.26 -13.49 -3.71
N LYS A 11 -5.25 -13.10 -4.98
CA LYS A 11 -4.15 -12.35 -5.59
C LYS A 11 -4.33 -10.85 -5.36
N SER A 12 -3.25 -10.15 -5.05
CA SER A 12 -3.23 -8.69 -4.92
C SER A 12 -2.03 -8.09 -5.64
N LEU A 13 -2.18 -6.83 -6.02
CA LEU A 13 -1.04 -6.02 -6.43
C LEU A 13 -0.10 -5.86 -5.24
N PHE A 14 1.18 -6.14 -5.46
CA PHE A 14 2.24 -6.06 -4.44
C PHE A 14 3.41 -5.24 -4.99
N VAL A 15 3.08 -4.00 -5.35
CA VAL A 15 3.98 -2.89 -5.63
C VAL A 15 3.41 -1.67 -4.91
N ASN A 16 4.25 -0.70 -4.58
CA ASN A 16 3.84 0.58 -4.00
C ASN A 16 4.85 1.66 -4.39
N ASP A 17 4.36 2.89 -4.55
CA ASP A 17 5.13 4.05 -5.02
C ASP A 17 6.27 4.44 -4.05
N GLY A 18 6.08 4.20 -2.75
CA GLY A 18 7.08 4.57 -1.74
C GLY A 18 8.36 3.71 -1.75
N PHE A 19 8.29 2.46 -2.23
CA PHE A 19 9.41 1.51 -2.11
C PHE A 19 9.75 0.73 -3.38
N THR A 20 8.84 0.62 -4.35
CA THR A 20 9.10 -0.20 -5.54
C THR A 20 9.87 0.61 -6.58
N THR A 21 11.08 0.18 -6.93
CA THR A 21 11.97 0.93 -7.82
C THR A 21 11.96 0.44 -9.26
N ARG A 22 11.84 -0.88 -9.49
CA ARG A 22 11.92 -1.50 -10.82
C ARG A 22 11.19 -2.84 -10.89
N ILE A 23 10.72 -3.20 -12.08
CA ILE A 23 10.28 -4.55 -12.46
C ILE A 23 11.47 -5.23 -13.17
N ASN A 24 11.94 -6.34 -12.63
CA ASN A 24 13.24 -6.91 -13.01
C ASN A 24 13.28 -7.42 -14.45
N GLU A 25 12.15 -7.95 -14.91
CA GLU A 25 11.98 -8.66 -16.18
C GLU A 25 11.77 -7.71 -17.37
N LEU A 26 11.75 -6.39 -17.14
CA LEU A 26 11.48 -5.38 -18.16
C LEU A 26 12.66 -4.44 -18.34
N SER A 27 12.76 -3.78 -19.50
CA SER A 27 13.67 -2.65 -19.65
C SER A 27 13.29 -1.51 -18.69
N GLU A 28 14.19 -0.56 -18.48
CA GLU A 28 13.96 0.56 -17.58
C GLU A 28 12.73 1.40 -17.99
N SER A 29 12.61 1.71 -19.29
CA SER A 29 11.49 2.50 -19.83
C SER A 29 10.15 1.77 -19.71
N GLU A 30 10.12 0.46 -20.00
CA GLU A 30 8.92 -0.38 -19.84
C GLU A 30 8.53 -0.50 -18.36
N SER A 31 9.51 -0.75 -17.48
CA SER A 31 9.29 -0.82 -16.04
C SER A 31 8.70 0.49 -15.51
N ALA A 32 9.27 1.63 -15.89
CA ALA A 32 8.78 2.94 -15.46
C ALA A 32 7.34 3.19 -15.92
N ALA A 33 7.03 2.91 -17.19
CA ALA A 33 5.69 3.09 -17.75
C ALA A 33 4.65 2.21 -17.04
N ILE A 34 4.98 0.93 -16.79
CA ILE A 34 4.06 0.00 -16.12
C ILE A 34 3.90 0.36 -14.65
N LEU A 35 4.99 0.69 -13.93
CA LEU A 35 4.89 1.09 -12.53
C LEU A 35 4.03 2.35 -12.37
N GLN A 36 4.21 3.36 -13.24
CA GLN A 36 3.38 4.57 -13.22
C GLN A 36 1.90 4.24 -13.40
N LEU A 37 1.57 3.36 -14.34
CA LEU A 37 0.20 2.89 -14.54
C LEU A 37 -0.34 2.16 -13.30
N LEU A 38 0.45 1.28 -12.70
CA LEU A 38 0.06 0.51 -11.51
C LEU A 38 -0.13 1.40 -10.28
N PHE A 39 0.71 2.41 -10.07
CA PHE A 39 0.59 3.37 -8.98
C PHE A 39 -0.66 4.24 -9.13
N ALA A 40 -0.94 4.72 -10.36
CA ALA A 40 -2.18 5.44 -10.64
C ALA A 40 -3.42 4.54 -10.47
N HIS A 41 -3.36 3.28 -10.90
CA HIS A 41 -4.47 2.33 -10.74
C HIS A 41 -4.77 2.04 -9.26
N ALA A 42 -3.74 1.83 -8.44
CA ALA A 42 -3.88 1.47 -7.03
C ALA A 42 -4.51 2.57 -6.16
N THR A 43 -4.45 3.83 -6.62
CA THR A 43 -4.96 5.00 -5.88
C THR A 43 -6.34 5.47 -6.35
N ARG A 44 -6.97 4.75 -7.28
CA ARG A 44 -8.32 5.04 -7.75
C ARG A 44 -9.34 5.06 -6.60
N PRO A 45 -10.28 6.03 -6.55
CA PRO A 45 -11.23 6.17 -5.46
C PRO A 45 -12.03 4.90 -5.14
N GLU A 46 -12.37 4.10 -6.15
CA GLU A 46 -13.14 2.86 -6.03
C GLU A 46 -12.42 1.76 -5.22
N PHE A 47 -11.10 1.88 -5.03
CA PHE A 47 -10.29 0.94 -4.25
C PHE A 47 -9.87 1.50 -2.88
N THR A 48 -10.36 2.69 -2.52
CA THR A 48 -9.93 3.39 -1.31
C THR A 48 -11.07 3.60 -0.34
N ILE A 49 -10.70 3.66 0.94
CA ILE A 49 -11.51 4.22 2.01
C ILE A 49 -10.74 5.37 2.63
N ARG A 50 -11.42 6.50 2.86
CA ARG A 50 -10.84 7.65 3.56
C ARG A 50 -11.42 7.74 4.96
N TRP A 51 -10.56 7.66 5.97
CA TRP A 51 -10.95 7.77 7.38
C TRP A 51 -10.63 9.16 7.93
N ARG A 52 -11.59 9.77 8.64
CA ARG A 52 -11.38 11.01 9.40
C ARG A 52 -11.27 10.65 10.88
N TRP A 53 -10.05 10.67 11.38
CA TRP A 53 -9.71 10.34 12.75
C TRP A 53 -10.44 11.21 13.76
N GLN A 54 -10.93 10.60 14.84
CA GLN A 54 -11.27 11.23 16.11
C GLN A 54 -10.32 10.74 17.22
N GLU A 55 -10.38 11.40 18.37
CA GLU A 55 -9.58 11.00 19.53
C GLU A 55 -9.93 9.56 19.95
N ASN A 56 -8.90 8.76 20.24
CA ASN A 56 -9.02 7.34 20.66
C ASN A 56 -9.58 6.37 19.61
N ASP A 57 -9.78 6.79 18.36
CA ASP A 57 -10.04 5.87 17.25
C ASP A 57 -8.90 4.87 17.08
N ILE A 58 -9.23 3.64 16.69
CA ILE A 58 -8.27 2.59 16.37
C ILE A 58 -8.56 2.06 14.97
N ALA A 59 -7.53 1.94 14.15
CA ALA A 59 -7.61 1.24 12.86
C ALA A 59 -6.72 0.00 12.86
N PHE A 60 -7.28 -1.11 12.38
CA PHE A 60 -6.54 -2.31 12.04
C PHE A 60 -6.69 -2.56 10.53
N TRP A 61 -5.59 -2.87 9.86
CA TRP A 61 -5.60 -3.20 8.44
C TRP A 61 -4.63 -4.34 8.13
N ASP A 62 -4.89 -5.03 7.02
CA ASP A 62 -4.02 -6.10 6.55
C ASP A 62 -2.95 -5.56 5.60
N ASN A 63 -1.76 -5.31 6.15
CA ASN A 63 -0.63 -4.76 5.39
C ASN A 63 -0.10 -5.70 4.29
N ARG A 64 -0.62 -6.94 4.16
CA ARG A 64 -0.24 -7.86 3.09
C ARG A 64 -0.87 -7.50 1.75
N VAL A 65 -2.00 -6.78 1.76
CA VAL A 65 -2.83 -6.53 0.57
C VAL A 65 -3.34 -5.08 0.45
N THR A 66 -2.94 -4.19 1.33
CA THR A 66 -3.35 -2.77 1.30
C THR A 66 -2.15 -1.84 1.22
N GLN A 67 -2.35 -0.69 0.58
CA GLN A 67 -1.50 0.48 0.72
C GLN A 67 -2.26 1.54 1.55
N HIS A 68 -1.53 2.46 2.19
CA HIS A 68 -2.15 3.57 2.92
C HIS A 68 -1.33 4.84 2.73
N TYR A 69 -2.03 5.98 2.83
CA TYR A 69 -1.44 7.30 2.73
C TYR A 69 -1.94 8.17 3.89
N ALA A 70 -1.02 8.77 4.63
CA ALA A 70 -1.35 9.75 5.66
C ALA A 70 -1.35 11.14 5.03
N VAL A 71 -2.52 11.77 4.95
CA VAL A 71 -2.65 13.12 4.38
C VAL A 71 -1.96 14.13 5.30
N ASP A 72 -1.09 14.95 4.72
CA ASP A 72 -0.31 15.99 5.40
C ASP A 72 -0.98 17.37 5.25
N ASP A 73 -2.25 17.47 5.67
CA ASP A 73 -3.12 18.65 5.52
C ASP A 73 -3.35 19.41 6.84
N TYR A 74 -2.54 19.13 7.87
CA TYR A 74 -2.73 19.63 9.23
C TYR A 74 -1.58 20.52 9.73
N ARG A 75 -0.71 21.03 8.85
CA ARG A 75 0.39 21.91 9.26
C ARG A 75 -0.14 23.34 9.50
N PRO A 76 0.36 24.05 10.54
CA PRO A 76 1.45 23.71 11.46
C PRO A 76 1.02 22.93 12.72
N GLN A 77 -0.22 22.45 12.78
CA GLN A 77 -0.75 21.76 13.96
C GLN A 77 -0.01 20.43 14.22
N ARG A 78 -0.01 19.99 15.48
CA ARG A 78 0.65 18.76 15.92
C ARG A 78 -0.29 17.56 15.79
N ARG A 79 0.20 16.46 15.20
CA ARG A 79 -0.48 15.16 15.16
C ARG A 79 0.40 14.07 15.77
N VAL A 80 -0.14 13.27 16.69
CA VAL A 80 0.57 12.18 17.37
C VAL A 80 -0.23 10.89 17.21
N MET A 81 0.43 9.79 16.84
CA MET A 81 -0.17 8.47 16.67
C MET A 81 0.73 7.42 17.33
N GLN A 82 0.14 6.37 17.87
CA GLN A 82 0.85 5.17 18.31
C GLN A 82 0.58 4.03 17.31
N ARG A 83 1.61 3.25 16.98
CA ARG A 83 1.49 2.13 16.03
C ARG A 83 2.19 0.90 16.58
N ALA A 84 1.47 -0.22 16.59
CA ALA A 84 2.02 -1.56 16.75
C ALA A 84 2.02 -2.26 15.39
N THR A 85 3.16 -2.82 14.98
CA THR A 85 3.28 -3.56 13.72
C THR A 85 3.41 -5.04 14.01
N ILE A 86 2.51 -5.85 13.43
CA ILE A 86 2.57 -7.31 13.53
C ILE A 86 3.53 -7.83 12.46
N LEU A 87 4.46 -8.70 12.84
CA LEU A 87 5.39 -9.32 11.90
C LEU A 87 4.65 -10.23 10.90
N GLY A 88 5.11 -10.21 9.65
CA GLY A 88 4.56 -11.02 8.56
C GLY A 88 5.50 -12.13 8.10
N ASP A 89 5.02 -12.91 7.13
CA ASP A 89 5.77 -13.93 6.40
C ASP A 89 6.40 -13.38 5.11
N VAL A 90 7.26 -14.19 4.47
CA VAL A 90 7.83 -13.87 3.16
C VAL A 90 6.74 -13.89 2.09
N PRO A 91 6.55 -12.81 1.31
CA PRO A 91 5.59 -12.78 0.20
C PRO A 91 5.90 -13.83 -0.87
N PHE A 92 4.86 -14.47 -1.43
CA PHE A 92 4.99 -15.45 -2.52
C PHE A 92 3.89 -15.26 -3.58
N LEU A 93 4.08 -15.90 -4.73
CA LEU A 93 3.08 -16.04 -5.81
C LEU A 93 2.86 -17.53 -6.08
N ARG A 94 1.59 -17.97 -6.04
CA ARG A 94 1.15 -19.32 -6.45
C ARG A 94 0.50 -19.29 -7.83
#